data_AF-A0A9E5C565-F1
#
_entry.id   AF-A0A9E5C565-F1
#
_cell.length_a   1.000
_cell.length_b   1.000
_cell.length_c   1.000
_cell.angle_alpha   90.00
_cell.angle_beta   90.00
_cell.angle_gamma   90.00
#
_symmetry.space_group_name_H-M   'P 1'
#
loop_
_entity.id
_entity.type
_entity.pdbx_description
1 polymer ?
#
loop_
_entity_poly.entity_id
_entity_poly.type
_entity_poly.pdbx_seq_one_letter_code
_entity_poly.pdbx_strand_id
1 'polypeptide(L)' 'MSEHEKIDYVEFPAKDLEVAKSFFSSVFGWTFEDYGPDYAAFSNEGVDGGFYKSDLTASTANGGALIIFYS' A
#
# COMPACT_ATOMS: atom_id res chain seq x y z
N MET A 1 -1.15 -5.75 18.87
CA MET A 1 -0.39 -4.66 19.52
C MET A 1 0.93 -4.57 18.78
N SER A 2 1.25 -3.41 18.24
CA SER A 2 2.54 -3.16 17.60
C SER A 2 3.66 -3.39 18.60
N GLU A 3 4.68 -4.16 18.22
CA GLU A 3 5.87 -4.37 19.04
C GLU A 3 6.85 -3.21 18.84
N HIS A 4 7.55 -2.84 19.92
CA HIS A 4 8.55 -1.78 19.86
C HIS A 4 9.64 -2.11 18.83
N GLU A 5 9.93 -1.16 17.93
CA GLU A 5 10.98 -1.24 16.90
C GLU A 5 10.76 -2.32 15.82
N LYS A 6 9.51 -2.72 15.56
CA LYS A 6 9.14 -3.59 14.43
C LYS A 6 8.51 -2.81 13.27
N ILE A 7 8.50 -3.41 12.09
CA ILE A 7 7.76 -2.90 10.94
C ILE A 7 6.27 -2.99 11.30
N ASP A 8 5.59 -1.84 11.29
CA ASP A 8 4.17 -1.74 11.66
C ASP A 8 3.33 -1.18 10.51
N TYR A 9 3.97 -0.49 9.54
CA TYR A 9 3.27 0.19 8.45
C TYR A 9 4.11 0.27 7.19
N VAL A 10 3.49 0.12 6.02
CA VAL A 10 4.14 0.31 4.70
C VAL A 10 3.35 1.28 3.83
N GLU A 11 4.05 2.14 3.10
CA GLU A 11 3.40 3.10 2.20
C GLU A 11 3.91 2.97 0.77
N PHE A 12 2.96 2.90 -0.17
CA PHE A 12 3.23 2.79 -1.59
C PHE A 12 2.89 4.09 -2.33
N PRO A 13 3.79 4.62 -3.18
CA PRO A 13 3.41 5.67 -4.10
C PRO A 13 2.50 5.12 -5.20
N ALA A 14 1.40 5.82 -5.47
CA ALA A 14 0.50 5.51 -6.57
C ALA A 14 0.13 6.76 -7.36
N LYS A 15 0.25 6.69 -8.68
CA LYS A 15 -0.12 7.79 -9.57
C LYS A 15 -1.63 7.99 -9.64
N ASP A 16 -2.37 6.89 -9.51
CA ASP A 16 -3.81 6.84 -9.50
C ASP A 16 -4.26 5.89 -8.38
N LEU A 17 -4.87 6.46 -7.34
CA LEU A 17 -5.33 5.71 -6.18
C LEU A 17 -6.53 4.82 -6.51
N GLU A 18 -7.40 5.23 -7.43
CA GLU A 18 -8.58 4.44 -7.80
C GLU A 18 -8.17 3.17 -8.56
N VAL A 19 -7.18 3.29 -9.44
CA VAL A 19 -6.60 2.13 -10.13
C VAL A 19 -5.92 1.18 -9.15
N ALA A 20 -5.14 1.71 -8.20
CA ALA A 20 -4.49 0.89 -7.17
C ALA A 20 -5.54 0.16 -6.31
N LYS A 21 -6.49 0.89 -5.72
CA LYS A 21 -7.58 0.31 -4.92
C LYS A 21 -8.34 -0.77 -5.69
N SER A 22 -8.73 -0.47 -6.94
CA SER A 22 -9.48 -1.42 -7.77
C SER A 22 -8.71 -2.72 -8.01
N PHE A 23 -7.41 -2.63 -8.31
CA PHE A 23 -6.56 -3.82 -8.50
C PHE A 23 -6.47 -4.66 -7.22
N PHE A 24 -6.06 -4.05 -6.10
CA PHE A 24 -5.84 -4.78 -4.86
C PHE A 24 -7.14 -5.35 -4.27
N SER A 25 -8.26 -4.63 -4.38
CA SER A 25 -9.57 -5.16 -4.01
C SER A 25 -10.01 -6.32 -4.91
N SER A 26 -9.79 -6.23 -6.22
CA SER A 26 -10.25 -7.27 -7.15
C SER A 26 -9.41 -8.54 -7.10
N VAL A 27 -8.10 -8.41 -6.90
CA VAL A 27 -7.15 -9.53 -6.94
C VAL A 27 -6.97 -10.17 -5.56
N PHE A 28 -6.90 -9.35 -4.51
CA PHE A 28 -6.59 -9.82 -3.15
C PHE A 28 -7.75 -9.67 -2.16
N GLY A 29 -8.85 -9.01 -2.55
CA GLY A 29 -9.98 -8.78 -1.66
C GLY A 29 -9.75 -7.67 -0.63
N TRP A 30 -8.70 -6.86 -0.80
CA TRP A 30 -8.35 -5.79 0.13
C TRP A 30 -9.45 -4.73 0.23
N THR A 31 -9.61 -4.19 1.43
CA THR A 31 -10.49 -3.05 1.70
C THR A 31 -9.69 -1.81 2.03
N PHE A 32 -10.22 -0.64 1.67
CA PHE A 32 -9.54 0.63 1.82
C PHE A 32 -10.38 1.66 2.59
N GLU A 33 -9.72 2.50 3.36
CA GLU A 33 -10.27 3.71 3.99
C GLU A 33 -9.60 4.95 3.40
N ASP A 34 -10.39 5.85 2.82
CA ASP A 34 -9.89 7.08 2.20
C ASP A 34 -9.80 8.21 3.25
N TYR A 35 -8.63 8.84 3.36
CA TYR A 35 -8.40 10.02 4.23
C TYR A 35 -8.30 11.33 3.44
N GLY A 36 -8.77 11.33 2.20
CA GLY A 36 -8.75 12.46 1.29
C GLY A 36 -8.48 12.02 -0.15
N PRO A 37 -8.35 12.98 -1.08
CA PRO A 37 -8.12 12.68 -2.50
C PRO A 37 -6.72 12.10 -2.80
N ASP A 38 -5.78 12.24 -1.85
CA ASP A 38 -4.37 11.94 -2.06
C ASP A 38 -3.86 10.81 -1.15
N TYR A 39 -4.73 10.14 -0.39
CA TYR A 39 -4.34 9.06 0.50
C TYR A 39 -5.46 8.04 0.79
N ALA A 40 -5.10 6.75 0.74
CA ALA A 40 -5.96 5.63 1.12
C ALA A 40 -5.19 4.59 1.94
N ALA A 41 -5.74 4.18 3.09
CA ALA A 41 -5.15 3.15 3.94
C ALA A 41 -5.79 1.77 3.69
N PHE A 42 -5.04 0.70 3.91
CA PHE A 42 -5.51 -0.67 4.06
C PHE A 42 -5.02 -1.23 5.40
N SER A 43 -5.65 -2.30 5.89
CA SER A 43 -5.31 -2.90 7.19
C SER A 43 -5.49 -4.41 7.18
N ASN A 44 -4.76 -5.10 8.05
CA ASN A 44 -4.83 -6.55 8.27
C ASN A 44 -4.36 -7.45 7.10
N GLU A 45 -3.53 -6.93 6.20
CA GLU A 45 -3.04 -7.69 5.03
C GLU A 45 -1.64 -8.29 5.28
N GLY A 46 -1.39 -8.68 6.54
CA GLY A 46 -0.08 -9.09 7.07
C GLY A 46 0.73 -7.94 7.67
N VAL A 47 0.56 -6.73 7.14
CA VAL A 47 1.01 -5.45 7.70
C VAL A 47 -0.02 -4.39 7.35
N ASP A 48 -0.19 -3.38 8.20
CA ASP A 48 -1.01 -2.24 7.83
C ASP A 48 -0.25 -1.35 6.84
N GLY A 49 -0.98 -0.57 6.05
CA GLY A 49 -0.31 0.29 5.09
C GLY A 49 -1.23 1.23 4.34
N GLY A 50 -0.64 1.96 3.40
CA GLY A 50 -1.36 2.94 2.62
C GLY A 50 -0.79 3.18 1.24
N PHE A 51 -1.60 3.83 0.43
CA PHE A 51 -1.23 4.39 -0.86
C PHE A 51 -1.35 5.90 -0.79
N TYR A 52 -0.27 6.60 -1.15
CA TYR A 52 -0.28 8.06 -1.29
C TYR A 52 -0.12 8.45 -2.75
N LYS A 53 -0.79 9.54 -3.14
CA LYS A 53 -0.72 10.03 -4.52
C LYS A 53 0.67 10.60 -4.83
N SER A 54 1.30 10.09 -5.89
CA SER A 54 2.62 10.55 -6.31
C SER A 54 2.83 10.37 -7.81
N ASP A 55 3.55 11.30 -8.44
CA ASP A 55 4.07 11.10 -9.79
C ASP A 55 5.25 10.10 -9.84
N LEU A 56 5.82 9.76 -8.69
CA LEU A 56 6.87 8.74 -8.56
C LEU A 56 6.26 7.34 -8.61
N THR A 57 7.01 6.39 -9.17
CA THR A 57 6.60 4.98 -9.25
C THR A 57 7.66 4.12 -8.59
N ALA A 58 7.24 3.23 -7.69
CA ALA A 58 8.12 2.20 -7.13
C ALA A 58 8.61 1.29 -8.28
N SER A 59 9.92 1.17 -8.45
CA SER A 59 10.52 0.40 -9.53
C SER A 59 11.72 -0.37 -9.02
N THR A 60 11.76 -1.66 -9.30
CA THR A 60 12.93 -2.51 -8.97
C THR A 60 14.21 -2.04 -9.65
N ALA A 61 14.11 -1.32 -10.77
CA ALA A 61 15.26 -0.74 -11.47
C ALA A 61 15.85 0.48 -10.75
N ASN A 62 15.03 1.22 -10.01
CA ASN A 62 15.41 2.48 -9.35
C ASN A 62 15.46 2.36 -7.82
N GLY A 63 15.20 1.15 -7.29
CA GLY A 63 15.16 0.85 -5.87
C GLY A 63 13.78 1.06 -5.24
N GLY A 64 13.64 0.55 -4.01
CA GLY A 64 12.41 0.62 -3.23
C GLY A 64 12.32 -0.54 -2.24
N ALA A 65 11.35 -0.46 -1.32
CA ALA A 65 11.02 -1.60 -0.47
C ALA A 65 10.44 -2.74 -1.33
N LEU A 66 10.93 -3.96 -1.14
CA LEU A 66 10.41 -5.16 -1.79
C LEU A 66 9.40 -5.83 -0.85
N ILE A 67 8.14 -5.90 -1.27
CA ILE A 67 7.08 -6.62 -0.57
C ILE A 67 6.78 -7.90 -1.34
N ILE A 68 6.78 -9.04 -0.64
CA ILE A 68 6.55 -10.36 -1.21
C ILE A 68 5.16 -10.84 -0.82
N PHE A 69 4.32 -11.09 -1.82
CA PHE A 69 3.05 -11.79 -1.64
C PHE A 69 3.31 -13.30 -1.78
N TYR A 70 2.99 -14.06 -0.75
CA TYR A 70 3.06 -15.53 -0.77
C TYR A 70 1.69 -16.11 -1.19
N SER A 71 1.70 -17.19 -1.96
CA SER A 71 0.50 -17.94 -2.38
C SER A 71 0.65 -19.42 -2.08
#